data_AF-A0A257YZG8-F1
#
_entry.id   AF-A0A257YZG8-F1
#
_cell.length_a   1.000
_cell.length_b   1.000
_cell.length_c   1.000
_cell.angle_alpha   90.00
_cell.angle_beta   90.00
_cell.angle_gamma   90.00
#
_symmetry.space_group_name_H-M   'P 1'
#
loop_
_entity.id
_entity.type
_entity.pdbx_description
1 polymer ?
#
loop_
_entity_poly.entity_id
_entity_poly.type
_entity_poly.pdbx_seq_one_letter_code
_entity_poly.pdbx_strand_id
1 'polypeptide(L)'
;RTEEDCRMLEEYERSGAVNICHLIYQEKAYERDFKDYEFSGTSMRDHWQSGYEDTLKTLRRREFLKKPDKSTAIVVHDIHRIED
;
A
#
# COMPACT_ATOMS: atom_id res chain seq x y z
N ARG A 1 36.05 7.65 2.47
CA ARG A 1 34.89 8.05 3.29
C ARG A 1 35.45 8.83 4.46
N THR A 2 34.94 10.03 4.70
CA THR A 2 35.32 10.84 5.86
C THR A 2 34.65 10.27 7.13
N GLU A 3 35.11 10.67 8.32
CA GLU A 3 34.44 10.30 9.57
C GLU A 3 33.00 10.84 9.66
N GLU A 4 32.72 11.94 8.97
CA GLU A 4 31.37 12.49 8.79
C GLU A 4 30.49 11.56 7.95
N ASP A 5 31.01 11.02 6.84
CA ASP A 5 30.27 10.07 6.01
C ASP A 5 29.88 8.81 6.82
N CYS A 6 30.79 8.31 7.66
CA CYS A 6 30.53 7.14 8.50
C CYS A 6 29.44 7.43 9.56
N ARG A 7 29.50 8.60 10.21
CA ARG A 7 28.47 9.03 11.19
C ARG A 7 27.10 9.22 10.56
N MET A 8 27.05 9.83 9.37
CA MET A 8 25.82 9.99 8.61
C MET A 8 25.18 8.63 8.27
N LEU A 9 26.00 7.67 7.79
CA LEU A 9 25.50 6.33 7.47
C LEU A 9 24.98 5.58 8.71
N GLU A 10 25.68 5.67 9.84
CA GLU A 10 25.22 5.08 11.11
C GLU A 10 23.91 5.69 11.60
N GLU A 11 23.73 7.00 11.43
CA GLU A 11 22.47 7.69 11.77
C GLU A 11 21.31 7.23 10.88
N TYR A 12 21.54 7.11 9.57
CA TYR A 12 20.51 6.61 8.66
C TYR A 12 20.14 5.15 8.92
N GLU A 13 21.10 4.29 9.25
CA GLU A 13 20.82 2.89 9.63
C GLU A 13 19.93 2.78 10.89
N ARG A 14 19.99 3.76 11.81
CA ARG A 14 19.11 3.79 13.00
C ARG A 14 17.64 4.04 12.67
N SER A 15 17.32 4.58 11.49
CA SER A 15 15.96 4.87 11.05
C SER A 15 15.07 3.62 11.01
N GLY A 16 15.68 2.44 10.87
CA GLY A 16 14.99 1.15 10.94
C GLY A 16 14.16 0.83 9.69
N ALA A 17 13.61 -0.39 9.67
CA ALA A 17 12.82 -0.89 8.56
C ALA A 17 11.45 -0.19 8.46
N VAL A 18 11.08 0.20 7.24
CA VAL A 18 9.81 0.88 6.93
C VAL A 18 8.82 -0.11 6.32
N ASN A 19 7.59 -0.11 6.84
CA ASN A 19 6.50 -0.94 6.33
C ASN A 19 5.42 -0.06 5.69
N ILE A 20 5.16 -0.25 4.40
CA ILE A 20 4.18 0.52 3.63
C ILE A 20 3.04 -0.42 3.23
N CYS A 21 1.82 -0.13 3.68
CA CYS A 21 0.61 -0.86 3.29
C CYS A 21 -0.29 0.01 2.42
N HIS A 22 -0.54 -0.38 1.18
CA HIS A 22 -1.47 0.31 0.30
C HIS A 22 -2.92 -0.08 0.62
N LEU A 23 -3.74 0.92 0.90
CA LEU A 23 -5.20 0.81 1.05
C LEU A 23 -5.90 1.52 -0.11
N ILE A 24 -5.36 1.33 -1.31
CA ILE A 24 -5.78 2.07 -2.51
C ILE A 24 -6.91 1.29 -3.17
N TYR A 25 -8.02 1.97 -3.46
CA TYR A 25 -9.06 1.45 -4.34
C TYR A 25 -8.50 1.28 -5.75
N GLN A 26 -8.65 0.09 -6.34
CA GLN A 26 -8.31 -0.13 -7.74
C GLN A 26 -9.57 -0.13 -8.61
N GLU A 27 -9.61 0.79 -9.56
CA GLU A 27 -10.67 0.91 -10.56
C GLU A 27 -10.79 -0.42 -11.34
N LYS A 28 -12.02 -0.96 -11.41
CA LYS A 28 -12.25 -2.24 -12.08
C LYS A 28 -12.27 -2.04 -13.59
N ALA A 29 -11.79 -3.01 -14.35
CA ALA A 29 -11.59 -2.87 -15.81
C ALA A 29 -12.86 -2.47 -16.59
N TYR A 30 -14.05 -2.82 -16.09
CA TYR A 30 -15.34 -2.45 -16.69
C TYR A 30 -15.71 -0.97 -16.52
N GLU A 31 -15.06 -0.23 -15.62
CA GLU A 31 -15.28 1.20 -15.42
C GLU A 31 -14.61 2.05 -16.52
N ARG A 32 -13.66 1.46 -17.27
CA ARG A 32 -12.96 2.15 -18.37
C ARG A 32 -13.80 2.35 -19.63
N ASP A 33 -14.78 1.47 -19.87
CA ASP A 33 -15.57 1.49 -21.10
C ASP A 33 -16.78 2.44 -21.01
N PHE A 34 -17.18 2.85 -19.79
CA PHE A 34 -18.19 3.89 -19.55
C PHE A 34 -17.53 5.23 -19.22
N LYS A 35 -16.77 5.76 -20.17
CA LYS A 35 -16.08 7.04 -20.01
C LYS A 35 -16.98 8.25 -20.31
N ASP A 36 -18.22 8.21 -19.81
CA ASP A 36 -19.14 9.35 -19.75
C ASP A 36 -19.50 9.61 -18.28
N TYR A 37 -18.55 10.13 -17.50
CA TYR A 37 -18.72 10.77 -16.17
C TYR A 37 -19.92 10.32 -15.33
N GLU A 38 -20.08 9.02 -15.09
CA GLU A 38 -21.23 8.52 -14.34
C GLU A 38 -20.99 8.65 -12.82
N PHE A 39 -21.16 9.85 -12.29
CA PHE A 39 -21.15 10.12 -10.84
C PHE A 39 -22.52 9.85 -10.20
N SER A 40 -23.21 8.81 -10.64
CA SER A 40 -24.49 8.46 -10.01
C SER A 40 -24.26 8.13 -8.54
N GLY A 41 -25.22 8.47 -7.68
CA GLY A 41 -25.12 8.12 -6.26
C GLY A 41 -24.99 6.61 -6.01
N THR A 42 -25.44 5.78 -6.95
CA THR A 42 -25.26 4.32 -6.91
C THR A 42 -23.82 3.94 -7.21
N SER A 43 -23.24 4.44 -8.30
CA SER A 43 -21.85 4.18 -8.68
C SER A 43 -20.88 4.62 -7.58
N MET A 44 -21.12 5.77 -6.94
CA MET A 44 -20.30 6.24 -5.81
C MET A 44 -20.37 5.31 -4.58
N ARG A 45 -21.55 4.78 -4.27
CA ARG A 45 -21.72 3.81 -3.17
C ARG A 45 -21.00 2.51 -3.48
N ASP A 46 -21.04 2.05 -4.73
CA ASP A 46 -20.35 0.83 -5.15
C ASP A 46 -18.83 0.99 -5.06
N HIS A 47 -18.28 2.14 -5.46
CA HIS A 47 -16.85 2.44 -5.27
C HIS A 47 -16.46 2.47 -3.79
N TRP A 48 -17.25 3.12 -2.92
CA TRP A 48 -16.99 3.15 -1.48
C TRP A 48 -17.04 1.77 -0.85
N GLN A 49 -18.04 0.97 -1.22
CA GLN A 49 -18.18 -0.39 -0.73
C GLN A 49 -16.98 -1.25 -1.17
N SER A 50 -16.55 -1.14 -2.42
CA SER A 50 -15.38 -1.86 -2.93
C SER A 50 -14.10 -1.43 -2.19
N GLY A 51 -13.84 -0.12 -2.04
CA GLY A 51 -12.68 0.37 -1.30
C GLY A 51 -12.68 -0.05 0.18
N TYR A 52 -13.86 -0.11 0.80
CA TYR A 52 -14.02 -0.63 2.16
C TYR A 52 -13.68 -2.12 2.25
N GLU A 53 -14.18 -2.94 1.32
CA GLU A 53 -13.88 -4.36 1.25
C GLU A 53 -12.39 -4.63 1.03
N ASP A 54 -11.74 -3.87 0.15
CA ASP A 54 -10.32 -4.03 -0.12
C ASP A 54 -9.47 -3.62 1.09
N THR A 55 -9.87 -2.55 1.80
CA THR A 55 -9.27 -2.20 3.09
C THR A 55 -9.39 -3.34 4.10
N LEU A 56 -10.57 -3.95 4.22
CA LEU A 56 -10.77 -5.10 5.11
C LEU A 56 -9.89 -6.30 4.70
N LYS A 57 -9.78 -6.60 3.40
CA LYS A 57 -8.92 -7.70 2.91
C LYS A 57 -7.46 -7.44 3.26
N THR A 58 -6.96 -6.23 3.04
CA THR A 58 -5.58 -5.85 3.38
C THR A 58 -5.33 -5.97 4.89
N LEU A 59 -6.26 -5.49 5.73
CA LEU A 59 -6.09 -5.55 7.19
C LEU A 59 -6.25 -6.97 7.78
N ARG A 60 -6.98 -7.87 7.09
CA ARG A 60 -7.07 -9.30 7.48
C ARG A 60 -5.75 -10.04 7.29
N ARG A 61 -4.89 -9.58 6.37
CA ARG A 61 -3.54 -10.09 6.16
C ARG A 61 -2.60 -9.60 7.26
N ARG A 62 -2.62 -10.30 8.40
CA ARG A 62 -1.81 -9.98 9.58
C ARG A 62 -0.31 -9.94 9.26
N GLU A 63 0.13 -10.68 8.25
CA GLU A 63 1.49 -10.66 7.73
C GLU A 63 1.91 -9.28 7.21
N PHE A 64 1.00 -8.50 6.62
CA PHE A 64 1.29 -7.15 6.12
C PHE A 64 1.50 -6.15 7.25
N LEU A 65 0.97 -6.43 8.43
CA LEU A 65 1.09 -5.56 9.60
C LEU A 65 2.31 -5.91 10.47
N LYS A 66 3.04 -6.98 10.13
CA LYS A 66 4.24 -7.35 10.88
C LYS A 66 5.36 -6.37 10.55
N LYS A 67 6.11 -6.00 11.58
CA LYS A 67 7.31 -5.19 11.39
C LYS A 67 8.30 -5.97 10.51
N PRO A 68 8.79 -5.39 9.40
CA PRO A 68 9.79 -6.01 8.56
C PRO A 68 11.12 -6.19 9.30
N ASP A 69 11.90 -7.17 8.84
CA ASP A 69 13.24 -7.40 9.39
C ASP A 69 14.13 -6.18 9.16
N LYS A 70 15.08 -5.94 10.08
CA LYS A 70 16.06 -4.85 9.94
C LYS A 70 16.95 -5.02 8.70
N SER A 71 17.10 -6.24 8.18
CA SER A 71 17.79 -6.49 6.91
C SER A 71 17.06 -5.95 5.69
N THR A 72 15.77 -5.61 5.82
CA THR A 72 14.93 -5.12 4.72
C THR A 72 14.53 -3.68 4.99
N ALA A 73 15.14 -2.74 4.26
CA ALA A 73 14.94 -1.31 4.49
C ALA A 73 13.48 -0.87 4.26
N ILE A 74 12.83 -1.36 3.19
CA ILE A 74 11.47 -1.00 2.82
C ILE A 74 10.72 -2.26 2.36
N VAL A 75 9.54 -2.48 2.93
CA VAL A 75 8.58 -3.48 2.44
C VAL A 75 7.30 -2.78 2.04
N VAL A 76 6.76 -3.15 0.87
CA VAL A 76 5.53 -2.60 0.31
C VAL A 76 4.52 -3.73 0.15
N HIS A 77 3.34 -3.56 0.71
CA HIS A 77 2.23 -4.50 0.64
C HIS A 77 1.07 -3.88 -0.13
N ASP A 78 0.57 -4.61 -1.13
CA ASP A 78 -0.60 -4.23 -1.92
C ASP A 78 -1.39 -5.50 -2.22
N ILE A 79 -2.65 -5.53 -1.78
CA ILE A 79 -3.55 -6.69 -1.93
C ILE A 79 -3.81 -7.03 -3.40
N HIS A 80 -3.69 -6.06 -4.31
CA HIS A 80 -3.96 -6.25 -5.72
C HIS A 80 -2.74 -6.69 -6.54
N ARG A 81 -1.55 -6.74 -5.92
CA ARG A 81 -0.29 -7.15 -6.55
C ARG A 81 0.18 -8.53 -6.10
N ILE A 82 -0.63 -9.21 -5.32
CA ILE A 82 -0.37 -10.59 -4.93
C ILE A 82 -0.75 -11.41 -6.15
N GLU A 83 0.24 -11.88 -6.90
CA GLU A 83 0.02 -12.87 -7.96
C GLU A 83 -0.68 -14.09 -7.34
N ASP A 84 -1.71 -14.60 -8.02
CA ASP A 84 -2.41 -15.85 -7.65
C ASP A 84 -1.51 -17.08 -7.86
#